data_AF-A0A936IFZ9-F1
#
_entry.id   AF-A0A936IFZ9-F1
#
_cell.length_a   1.000
_cell.length_b   1.000
_cell.length_c   1.000
_cell.angle_alpha   90.00
_cell.angle_beta   90.00
_cell.angle_gamma   90.00
#
_symmetry.space_group_name_H-M   'P 1'
#
loop_
_entity.id
_entity.type
_entity.pdbx_description
1 polymer ?
#
loop_
_entity_poly.entity_id
_entity_poly.type
_entity_poly.pdbx_seq_one_letter_code
_entity_poly.pdbx_strand_id
1 'polypeptide(L)'
;MIEWPPTHPSGCMQRIIAKDDSLGTIRNHACEKISLDQTISNYTSALAIMDFKYCPENFTNAFTTHRKAWEALIPVVKKYEHQRGEMHDLFKILEQSEDSSLFKQKLKLVWDTWTDVEKATQ
;
A
#
# COMPACT_ATOMS: atom_id res chain seq x y z
N MET A 1 22.91 2.48 28.21
CA MET A 1 22.72 3.61 27.29
C MET A 1 21.34 3.45 26.68
N ILE A 2 20.49 4.45 26.86
CA ILE A 2 19.12 4.46 26.35
C ILE A 2 19.21 4.81 24.87
N GLU A 3 18.83 3.89 23.98
CA GLU A 3 18.65 4.20 22.56
C GLU A 3 17.46 5.15 22.42
N TRP A 4 17.76 6.41 22.14
CA TRP A 4 16.79 7.44 21.82
C TRP A 4 16.18 7.12 20.44
N PRO A 5 14.86 7.25 20.23
CA PRO A 5 14.30 7.11 18.89
C PRO A 5 14.92 8.18 17.98
N PRO A 6 15.12 7.89 16.68
CA PRO A 6 15.77 8.84 15.78
C PRO A 6 14.98 10.15 15.76
N THR A 7 15.60 11.22 16.26
CA THR A 7 15.04 12.57 16.38
C THR A 7 15.07 13.34 15.06
N HIS A 8 15.42 12.68 13.96
CA HIS A 8 15.51 13.27 12.64
C HIS A 8 14.31 12.87 11.76
N PRO A 9 13.74 13.82 10.99
CA PRO A 9 12.70 13.54 10.00
C PRO A 9 13.01 12.32 9.10
N SER A 10 14.28 12.15 8.72
CA SER A 10 14.75 11.01 7.93
C SER A 10 14.54 9.66 8.61
N GLY A 11 14.73 9.56 9.92
CA GLY A 11 14.56 8.32 10.67
C GLY A 11 13.10 7.90 10.84
N CYS A 12 12.16 8.85 10.89
CA CYS A 12 10.74 8.53 10.84
C CYS A 12 10.33 8.00 9.46
N MET A 13 10.67 8.72 8.40
CA MET A 13 10.29 8.34 7.03
C MET A 13 10.87 6.98 6.63
N GLN A 14 12.15 6.73 6.95
CA GLN A 14 12.80 5.43 6.71
C GLN A 14 12.09 4.28 7.45
N ARG A 15 11.69 4.51 8.71
CA ARG A 15 10.94 3.50 9.48
C ARG A 15 9.60 3.17 8.81
N ILE A 16 8.87 4.18 8.36
CA ILE A 16 7.58 4.00 7.69
C ILE A 16 7.76 3.25 6.36
N ILE A 17 8.72 3.67 5.53
CA ILE A 17 9.03 3.00 4.24
C ILE A 17 9.44 1.54 4.48
N ALA A 18 10.37 1.27 5.39
CA ALA A 18 10.81 -0.09 5.67
C ALA A 18 9.66 -0.98 6.17
N LYS A 19 8.72 -0.41 6.92
CA LYS A 19 7.53 -1.15 7.37
C LYS A 19 6.57 -1.40 6.21
N ASP A 20 6.39 -0.43 5.32
CA ASP A 20 5.61 -0.59 4.09
C ASP A 20 6.17 -1.70 3.20
N ASP A 21 7.48 -1.69 2.94
CA ASP A 21 8.17 -2.72 2.12
C ASP A 21 7.98 -4.13 2.70
N SER A 22 8.12 -4.25 4.03
CA SER A 22 7.88 -5.52 4.75
C SER A 22 6.44 -5.99 4.59
N LEU A 23 5.47 -5.10 4.72
CA LEU A 23 4.05 -5.41 4.56
C LEU A 23 3.69 -5.70 3.10
N GLY A 24 4.29 -5.00 2.14
CA GLY A 24 4.13 -5.21 0.70
C GLY A 24 4.61 -6.60 0.28
N THR A 25 5.73 -7.06 0.83
CA THR A 25 6.24 -8.44 0.62
C THR A 25 5.23 -9.48 1.10
N ILE A 26 4.66 -9.30 2.30
CA ILE A 26 3.62 -10.19 2.84
C ILE A 26 2.37 -10.16 1.95
N ARG A 27 1.93 -8.96 1.56
CA ARG A 27 0.75 -8.74 0.72
C ARG A 27 0.86 -9.45 -0.63
N ASN A 28 2.04 -9.48 -1.24
CA ASN A 28 2.24 -10.08 -2.57
C ASN A 28 1.92 -11.60 -2.58
N HIS A 29 2.18 -12.31 -1.48
CA HIS A 29 1.92 -13.75 -1.35
C HIS A 29 0.63 -14.08 -0.58
N ALA A 30 0.07 -13.14 0.19
CA ALA A 30 -1.14 -13.40 0.98
C ALA A 30 -2.34 -13.84 0.11
N CYS A 31 -2.39 -13.35 -1.14
CA CYS A 31 -3.41 -13.69 -2.13
C CYS A 31 -3.42 -15.18 -2.55
N GLU A 32 -2.38 -15.94 -2.21
CA GLU A 32 -2.35 -17.39 -2.42
C GLU A 32 -3.29 -18.13 -1.45
N LYS A 33 -3.57 -17.52 -0.29
CA LYS A 33 -4.34 -18.14 0.80
C LYS A 33 -5.68 -17.46 1.05
N ILE A 34 -5.72 -16.14 0.92
CA ILE A 34 -6.92 -15.32 1.12
C ILE A 34 -7.23 -14.53 -0.14
N SER A 35 -8.43 -13.95 -0.23
CA SER A 35 -8.83 -13.17 -1.40
C SER A 35 -8.01 -11.88 -1.54
N LEU A 36 -7.98 -11.33 -2.75
CA LEU A 36 -7.26 -10.10 -3.05
C LEU A 36 -7.82 -8.89 -2.30
N ASP A 37 -9.14 -8.77 -2.17
CA ASP A 37 -9.80 -7.71 -1.41
C ASP A 37 -9.45 -7.80 0.09
N GLN A 38 -9.48 -8.99 0.68
CA GLN A 38 -9.08 -9.20 2.07
C GLN A 38 -7.59 -8.91 2.27
N THR A 39 -6.75 -9.29 1.30
CA THR A 39 -5.32 -9.00 1.33
C THR A 39 -5.05 -7.49 1.35
N ILE A 40 -5.71 -6.73 0.47
CA ILE A 40 -5.58 -5.27 0.42
C ILE A 40 -6.14 -4.65 1.71
N SER A 41 -7.28 -5.11 2.21
CA SER A 41 -7.88 -4.63 3.46
C SER A 41 -6.96 -4.84 4.68
N ASN A 42 -6.34 -6.03 4.79
CA ASN A 42 -5.37 -6.32 5.84
C ASN A 42 -4.14 -5.41 5.75
N TYR A 43 -3.63 -5.23 4.53
CA TYR A 43 -2.50 -4.34 4.27
C TYR A 43 -2.80 -2.90 4.66
N THR A 44 -3.91 -2.32 4.18
CA THR A 44 -4.27 -0.92 4.48
C THR A 44 -4.62 -0.70 5.95
N SER A 45 -5.18 -1.71 6.63
CA SER A 45 -5.40 -1.69 8.07
C SER A 45 -4.07 -1.66 8.85
N ALA A 46 -3.07 -2.43 8.41
CA ALA A 46 -1.73 -2.40 8.99
C ALA A 46 -1.03 -1.05 8.76
N LEU A 47 -1.22 -0.44 7.58
CA LEU A 47 -0.73 0.92 7.30
C LEU A 47 -1.41 1.97 8.19
N ALA A 48 -2.72 1.84 8.44
CA ALA A 48 -3.50 2.84 9.18
C ALA A 48 -3.10 2.99 10.65
N ILE A 49 -2.49 1.95 11.24
CA ILE A 49 -2.04 1.94 12.64
C ILE A 49 -0.54 2.25 12.80
N MET A 50 0.15 2.63 11.73
CA MET A 50 1.57 3.01 11.80
C MET A 50 1.76 4.28 12.62
N ASP A 51 2.88 4.33 13.34
CA ASP A 51 3.26 5.50 14.15
C ASP A 51 4.06 6.52 13.32
N PHE A 52 3.38 7.59 12.90
CA PHE A 52 3.94 8.75 12.19
C PHE A 52 4.55 9.81 13.11
N LYS A 53 4.74 9.52 14.40
CA LYS A 53 5.38 10.46 15.32
C LYS A 53 6.76 10.86 14.78
N TYR A 54 6.98 12.18 14.72
CA TYR A 54 8.17 12.85 14.18
C TYR A 54 8.34 12.79 12.66
N CYS A 55 7.36 12.29 11.91
CA CYS A 55 7.37 12.41 10.45
C CYS A 55 6.93 13.82 10.04
N PRO A 56 7.51 14.39 8.98
CA PRO A 56 6.99 15.59 8.35
C PRO A 56 5.51 15.46 7.97
N GLU A 57 4.78 16.57 8.05
CA GLU A 57 3.36 16.61 7.72
C GLU A 57 3.11 16.26 6.24
N ASN A 58 3.94 16.79 5.32
CA ASN A 58 3.85 16.48 3.89
C ASN A 58 4.02 14.97 3.61
N PHE A 59 4.97 14.31 4.28
CA PHE A 59 5.16 12.86 4.16
C PHE A 59 3.95 12.10 4.72
N THR A 60 3.47 12.50 5.90
CA THR A 60 2.30 11.86 6.53
C THR A 60 1.05 11.97 5.65
N ASN A 61 0.84 13.13 5.02
CA ASN A 61 -0.27 13.36 4.09
C ASN A 61 -0.11 12.57 2.79
N ALA A 62 1.10 12.53 2.21
CA ALA A 62 1.39 11.73 1.02
C ALA A 62 1.14 10.24 1.28
N PHE A 63 1.65 9.71 2.40
CA PHE A 63 1.50 8.31 2.76
C PHE A 63 0.04 7.96 3.09
N THR A 64 -0.69 8.86 3.76
CA THR A 64 -2.13 8.69 4.00
C THR A 64 -2.91 8.64 2.69
N THR A 65 -2.53 9.44 1.70
CA THR A 65 -3.13 9.44 0.37
C THR A 65 -2.81 8.16 -0.39
N HIS A 66 -1.58 7.66 -0.30
CA HIS A 66 -1.18 6.37 -0.87
C HIS A 66 -1.98 5.20 -0.28
N ARG A 67 -2.15 5.14 1.05
CA ARG A 67 -3.02 4.16 1.71
C ARG A 67 -4.45 4.20 1.18
N LYS A 68 -5.04 5.40 1.02
CA LYS A 68 -6.39 5.56 0.47
C LYS A 68 -6.49 5.11 -1.00
N ALA A 69 -5.44 5.28 -1.79
CA ALA A 69 -5.40 4.78 -3.16
C ALA A 69 -5.49 3.25 -3.20
N TRP A 70 -4.81 2.56 -2.29
CA TRP A 70 -4.96 1.11 -2.10
C TRP A 70 -6.39 0.72 -1.68
N GLU A 71 -6.98 1.43 -0.72
CA GLU A 71 -8.37 1.16 -0.30
C GLU A 71 -9.36 1.30 -1.47
N ALA A 72 -9.11 2.23 -2.38
CA ALA A 72 -9.95 2.43 -3.56
C ALA A 72 -9.92 1.28 -4.58
N LEU A 73 -8.95 0.35 -4.49
CA LEU A 73 -8.94 -0.88 -5.29
C LEU A 73 -9.93 -1.92 -4.77
N ILE A 74 -10.20 -1.97 -3.45
CA ILE A 74 -11.03 -2.98 -2.79
C ILE A 74 -12.37 -3.23 -3.52
N PRO A 75 -13.21 -2.21 -3.83
CA PRO A 75 -14.49 -2.46 -4.50
C PRO A 75 -14.35 -3.04 -5.91
N VAL A 76 -13.23 -2.81 -6.60
CA VAL A 76 -12.95 -3.37 -7.93
C VAL A 76 -12.55 -4.83 -7.80
N VAL A 77 -11.60 -5.11 -6.92
CA VAL A 77 -11.02 -6.47 -6.79
C VAL A 77 -11.96 -7.45 -6.07
N LYS A 78 -12.89 -6.96 -5.25
CA LYS A 78 -13.86 -7.79 -4.53
C LYS A 78 -14.75 -8.63 -5.46
N LYS A 79 -15.02 -8.15 -6.67
CA LYS A 79 -15.76 -8.92 -7.70
C LYS A 79 -15.04 -10.21 -8.11
N TYR A 80 -13.74 -10.31 -7.82
CA TYR A 80 -12.85 -11.41 -8.16
C TYR A 80 -12.42 -12.18 -6.90
N GLU A 81 -13.22 -12.17 -5.83
CA GLU A 81 -12.89 -12.74 -4.52
C GLU A 81 -12.55 -14.24 -4.51
N HIS A 82 -12.87 -14.97 -5.59
CA HIS A 82 -12.55 -16.40 -5.74
C HIS A 82 -11.16 -16.65 -6.36
N GLN A 83 -10.53 -15.64 -6.96
CA GLN A 83 -9.20 -15.80 -7.57
C GLN A 83 -8.11 -15.94 -6.50
N ARG A 84 -7.13 -16.81 -6.74
CA ARG A 84 -5.98 -17.05 -5.85
C ARG A 84 -4.69 -17.09 -6.67
N GLY A 85 -3.59 -16.72 -6.02
CA GLY A 85 -2.27 -16.67 -6.63
C GLY A 85 -1.48 -15.47 -6.10
N GLU A 86 -0.27 -15.26 -6.61
CA GLU A 86 0.47 -14.05 -6.27
C GLU A 86 -0.27 -12.80 -6.77
N MET A 87 -0.17 -11.70 -6.02
CA MET A 87 -0.88 -10.45 -6.32
C MET A 87 -0.59 -9.95 -7.74
N HIS A 88 0.65 -10.09 -8.21
CA HIS A 88 1.06 -9.62 -9.52
C HIS A 88 0.40 -10.42 -10.66
N ASP A 89 0.14 -11.72 -10.46
CA ASP A 89 -0.60 -12.54 -11.43
C ASP A 89 -2.09 -12.21 -11.40
N LEU A 90 -2.66 -12.00 -10.21
CA LEU A 90 -4.04 -11.55 -10.09
C LEU A 90 -4.26 -10.18 -10.77
N PHE A 91 -3.28 -9.28 -10.69
CA PHE A 91 -3.32 -8.01 -11.39
C PHE A 91 -3.34 -8.18 -12.92
N LYS A 92 -2.53 -9.10 -13.48
CA LYS A 92 -2.59 -9.41 -14.93
C LYS A 92 -3.97 -9.91 -15.36
N ILE A 93 -4.62 -10.73 -14.54
CA ILE A 93 -5.99 -11.21 -14.81
C ILE A 93 -6.97 -10.03 -14.83
N LEU A 94 -6.90 -9.14 -13.84
CA LEU A 94 -7.76 -7.95 -13.75
C LEU A 94 -7.52 -6.96 -14.90
N GLU A 95 -6.28 -6.83 -15.37
CA GLU A 95 -5.96 -6.00 -16.53
C GLU A 95 -6.54 -6.52 -17.85
N GLN A 96 -7.05 -7.76 -17.86
CA GLN A 96 -7.69 -8.39 -19.01
C GLN A 96 -9.20 -8.62 -18.80
N SER A 97 -9.75 -8.26 -17.63
CA SER A 97 -11.14 -8.49 -17.30
C SER A 97 -12.07 -7.37 -17.81
N GLU A 98 -13.37 -7.54 -17.60
CA GLU A 98 -14.39 -6.51 -17.90
C GLU A 98 -14.18 -5.21 -17.10
N ASP A 99 -13.54 -5.29 -15.92
CA ASP A 99 -13.23 -4.13 -15.08
C ASP A 99 -11.86 -3.50 -15.36
N SER A 100 -11.14 -3.97 -16.40
CA SER A 100 -9.76 -3.59 -16.71
C SER A 100 -9.51 -2.07 -16.71
N SER A 101 -10.40 -1.29 -17.34
CA SER A 101 -10.25 0.17 -17.41
C SER A 101 -10.30 0.81 -16.03
N LEU A 102 -11.23 0.38 -15.17
CA LEU A 102 -11.36 0.91 -13.82
C LEU A 102 -10.20 0.44 -12.95
N PHE A 103 -9.82 -0.84 -13.06
CA PHE A 103 -8.68 -1.40 -12.33
C PHE A 103 -7.39 -0.64 -12.65
N LYS A 104 -7.07 -0.45 -13.94
CA LYS A 104 -5.86 0.29 -14.38
C LYS A 104 -5.87 1.74 -13.90
N GLN A 105 -7.02 2.41 -13.92
CA GLN A 105 -7.14 3.77 -13.38
C GLN A 105 -6.78 3.82 -11.89
N LYS A 106 -7.30 2.89 -11.09
CA LYS A 106 -7.04 2.83 -9.64
C LYS A 106 -5.61 2.38 -9.34
N LEU A 107 -5.08 1.40 -10.08
CA LEU A 107 -3.70 0.95 -9.95
C LEU A 107 -2.72 2.07 -10.31
N LYS A 108 -3.01 2.87 -11.35
CA LYS A 108 -2.23 4.06 -11.67
C LYS A 108 -2.21 5.05 -10.51
N LEU A 109 -3.35 5.29 -9.86
CA LEU A 109 -3.41 6.18 -8.70
C LEU A 109 -2.53 5.70 -7.54
N VAL A 110 -2.44 4.38 -7.32
CA VAL A 110 -1.51 3.80 -6.34
C VAL A 110 -0.06 4.17 -6.68
N TRP A 111 0.35 4.03 -7.94
CA TRP A 111 1.69 4.40 -8.39
C TRP A 111 1.95 5.91 -8.31
N ASP A 112 1.00 6.74 -8.75
CA ASP A 112 1.12 8.20 -8.72
C ASP A 112 1.29 8.72 -7.28
N THR A 113 0.50 8.17 -6.34
CA THR A 113 0.60 8.54 -4.92
C THR A 113 1.89 8.05 -4.26
N TRP A 114 2.48 6.95 -4.74
CA TRP A 114 3.81 6.53 -4.29
C TRP A 114 4.89 7.52 -4.73
N THR A 115 4.83 8.02 -5.97
CA THR A 115 5.74 9.09 -6.42
C THR A 115 5.67 10.33 -5.53
N ASP A 116 4.50 10.67 -5.00
CA ASP A 116 4.36 11.77 -4.05
C ASP A 116 4.96 11.46 -2.67
N VAL A 117 4.90 10.20 -2.21
CA VAL A 117 5.64 9.73 -1.03
C VAL A 117 7.14 9.88 -1.25
N GLU A 118 7.66 9.42 -2.39
CA GLU A 118 9.09 9.52 -2.73
C GLU A 118 9.56 10.98 -2.74
N LYS A 119 8.82 11.89 -3.38
CA LYS A 119 9.12 13.32 -3.37
C LYS A 119 9.14 13.91 -1.96
N ALA A 120 8.26 13.43 -1.07
CA ALA A 120 8.21 13.92 0.31
C ALA A 120 9.39 13.45 1.17
N THR A 121 10.23 12.54 0.66
CA THR A 121 11.45 12.07 1.35
C THR A 121 12.75 12.75 0.91
N GLN A 122 12.68 13.60 -0.11
CA GLN A 122 13.78 14.42 -0.63
C GLN A 122 13.87 15.75 0.14
#